data_AF-A0A3B9HW32-F1
#
_entry.id   AF-A0A3B9HW32-F1
#
_cell.length_a   1.000
_cell.length_b   1.000
_cell.length_c   1.000
_cell.angle_alpha   90.00
_cell.angle_beta   90.00
_cell.angle_gamma   90.00
#
_symmetry.space_group_name_H-M   'P 1'
#
loop_
_entity.id
_entity.type
_entity.pdbx_description
1 polymer ?
#
loop_
_entity_poly.entity_id
_entity_poly.type
_entity_poly.pdbx_seq_one_letter_code
_entity_poly.pdbx_strand_id
1 'polypeptide(L)'
;MLLAGSSLSAGDLPVEASLREQFLQISSFEQLQNPQQIEIDADAAKVAEFFASLAGSDEFCENTAKVWTGFFELTFARDDDENFARRLQILQKAGEKQSAAIAPEEAAHGCRPFTEHVKEAIKVNSARKDYYSRVSNGATHNVSLLYTSLEYSLLPLTAFFDRWALKFNQAGIPVLQNDFVSMDDIAPAEKQPLRRGMLDRGGRKQLRRMLRSWQWKSALAASRKDFLGVQLLAMNALHELRQLELRYKCHLALTLHFVESVGLAARNADRLSQQFARRTDNFYRAFIALQTSGVRLFSKVDLLAQPFHSAGIGIIVNDLPAIPFP
;
A
#
# COMPACT_ATOMS: atom_id res chain seq x y z
N MET A 1 10.06 -59.17 -12.33
CA MET A 1 8.98 -59.34 -11.33
C MET A 1 9.54 -59.02 -9.96
N LEU A 2 8.80 -58.21 -9.17
CA LEU A 2 8.97 -57.85 -7.75
C LEU A 2 10.15 -56.89 -7.45
N LEU A 3 9.97 -55.58 -7.22
CA LEU A 3 9.25 -54.80 -6.17
C LEU A 3 9.74 -55.01 -4.73
N ALA A 4 10.49 -54.02 -4.22
CA ALA A 4 10.49 -53.45 -2.86
C ALA A 4 11.69 -52.47 -2.80
N GLY A 5 11.64 -51.25 -2.28
CA GLY A 5 10.66 -50.53 -1.48
C GLY A 5 11.44 -49.42 -0.79
N SER A 6 11.58 -48.25 -1.43
CA SER A 6 12.20 -47.07 -0.83
C SER A 6 11.10 -46.26 -0.14
N SER A 7 11.06 -46.35 1.18
CA SER A 7 10.29 -45.46 2.06
C SER A 7 10.80 -44.02 1.89
N LEU A 8 10.03 -43.19 1.22
CA LEU A 8 10.23 -41.74 1.25
C LEU A 8 9.81 -41.24 2.63
N SER A 9 10.80 -40.83 3.42
CA SER A 9 10.64 -40.04 4.63
C SER A 9 9.94 -38.73 4.29
N ALA A 10 8.92 -38.36 5.07
CA ALA A 10 8.20 -37.10 4.99
C ALA A 10 9.00 -35.90 5.55
N GLY A 11 10.30 -35.84 5.25
CA GLY A 11 11.25 -34.89 5.85
C GLY A 11 11.81 -33.82 4.91
N ASP A 12 11.69 -33.97 3.58
CA ASP A 12 12.43 -33.12 2.62
C ASP A 12 11.49 -32.38 1.65
N LEU A 13 10.46 -31.71 2.17
CA LEU A 13 9.82 -30.64 1.41
C LEU A 13 10.58 -29.33 1.68
N PRO A 14 10.99 -28.57 0.65
CA PRO A 14 11.58 -27.27 0.86
C PRO A 14 10.60 -26.41 1.67
N VAL A 15 11.11 -25.71 2.68
CA VAL A 15 10.36 -24.77 3.54
C VAL A 15 9.48 -23.81 2.71
N GLU A 16 9.87 -23.57 1.45
CA GLU A 16 9.19 -22.78 0.43
C GLU A 16 7.81 -23.31 0.00
N ALA A 17 7.66 -24.63 -0.16
CA ALA A 17 6.35 -25.24 -0.41
C ALA A 17 5.49 -25.10 0.85
N SER A 18 6.11 -25.37 2.00
CA SER A 18 5.48 -25.34 3.31
C SER A 18 4.94 -23.97 3.71
N LEU A 19 5.62 -22.83 3.46
CA LEU A 19 5.15 -21.50 3.87
C LEU A 19 4.08 -20.90 2.95
N ARG A 20 4.21 -21.07 1.62
CA ARG A 20 3.18 -20.67 0.67
C ARG A 20 1.94 -21.56 0.81
N GLU A 21 2.13 -22.86 0.99
CA GLU A 21 1.04 -23.77 1.34
C GLU A 21 0.52 -23.44 2.72
N GLN A 22 1.32 -23.09 3.73
CA GLN A 22 0.83 -22.60 5.03
C GLN A 22 0.03 -21.30 4.88
N PHE A 23 0.36 -20.39 3.96
CA PHE A 23 -0.48 -19.20 3.68
C PHE A 23 -1.77 -19.54 2.94
N LEU A 24 -1.74 -20.56 2.08
CA LEU A 24 -2.91 -21.11 1.41
C LEU A 24 -3.73 -22.04 2.33
N GLN A 25 -3.09 -22.59 3.37
CA GLN A 25 -3.59 -23.50 4.42
C GLN A 25 -3.86 -22.79 5.74
N ILE A 26 -3.53 -21.49 5.90
CA ILE A 26 -4.27 -20.56 6.75
C ILE A 26 -5.67 -20.64 6.15
N SER A 27 -6.44 -21.52 6.78
CA SER A 27 -7.36 -22.41 6.10
C SER A 27 -8.54 -21.58 5.69
N SER A 28 -8.65 -21.40 4.38
CA SER A 28 -9.59 -20.52 3.69
C SER A 28 -9.71 -19.12 4.31
N PHE A 29 -9.36 -18.12 3.52
CA PHE A 29 -9.85 -16.76 3.75
C PHE A 29 -11.39 -16.71 3.95
N GLU A 30 -12.12 -17.78 3.62
CA GLU A 30 -13.54 -18.02 3.92
C GLU A 30 -13.87 -18.18 5.42
N GLN A 31 -12.95 -18.62 6.29
CA GLN A 31 -13.18 -18.62 7.75
C GLN A 31 -12.97 -17.25 8.39
N LEU A 32 -11.98 -16.47 7.92
CA LEU A 32 -11.90 -15.03 8.18
C LEU A 32 -13.13 -14.28 7.64
N GLN A 33 -13.87 -14.92 6.72
CA GLN A 33 -15.09 -14.39 6.16
C GLN A 33 -16.36 -14.72 6.95
N ASN A 34 -16.25 -15.49 8.04
CA ASN A 34 -17.40 -16.00 8.75
C ASN A 34 -17.88 -15.00 9.84
N PRO A 35 -19.03 -14.34 9.66
CA PRO A 35 -19.52 -13.32 10.60
C PRO A 35 -19.89 -13.87 11.99
N GLN A 36 -19.87 -15.20 12.18
CA GLN A 36 -20.18 -15.86 13.46
C GLN A 36 -18.98 -16.03 14.41
N GLN A 37 -17.74 -15.76 13.97
CA GLN A 37 -16.57 -15.80 14.86
C GLN A 37 -16.38 -14.46 15.58
N ILE A 38 -16.82 -14.42 16.84
CA ILE A 38 -16.85 -13.23 17.71
C ILE A 38 -15.44 -12.80 18.20
N GLU A 39 -14.42 -13.67 18.15
CA GLU A 39 -13.09 -13.33 18.66
C GLU A 39 -12.14 -12.83 17.57
N ILE A 40 -11.91 -11.51 17.58
CA ILE A 40 -10.92 -10.80 16.76
C ILE A 40 -9.47 -11.11 17.22
N ASP A 41 -9.29 -11.59 18.45
CA ASP A 41 -7.97 -11.67 19.08
C ASP A 41 -7.11 -12.84 18.59
N ALA A 42 -7.69 -13.98 18.24
CA ALA A 42 -6.94 -15.13 17.73
C ALA A 42 -6.34 -14.87 16.33
N ASP A 43 -7.08 -14.17 15.46
CA ASP A 43 -6.62 -13.83 14.12
C ASP A 43 -5.59 -12.70 14.15
N ALA A 44 -5.80 -11.71 15.01
CA ALA A 44 -4.82 -10.66 15.25
C ALA A 44 -3.52 -11.23 15.83
N ALA A 45 -3.59 -12.25 16.69
CA ALA A 45 -2.42 -12.95 17.21
C ALA A 45 -1.65 -13.68 16.10
N LYS A 46 -2.33 -14.42 15.22
CA LYS A 46 -1.68 -15.11 14.08
C LYS A 46 -1.02 -14.14 13.11
N VAL A 47 -1.69 -13.02 12.80
CA VAL A 47 -1.12 -11.98 11.93
C VAL A 47 0.06 -11.30 12.63
N ALA A 48 -0.05 -10.98 13.92
CA ALA A 48 1.05 -10.41 14.70
C ALA A 48 2.24 -11.36 14.82
N GLU A 49 2.01 -12.67 14.95
CA GLU A 49 3.03 -13.72 14.98
C GLU A 49 3.70 -13.88 13.60
N PHE A 50 2.94 -13.74 12.51
CA PHE A 50 3.51 -13.64 11.17
C PHE A 50 4.42 -12.40 11.04
N PHE A 51 3.96 -11.22 11.43
CA PHE A 51 4.80 -10.01 11.42
C PHE A 51 6.05 -10.15 12.32
N ALA A 52 5.91 -10.80 13.49
CA ALA A 52 7.01 -11.02 14.43
C ALA A 52 8.03 -12.04 13.95
N SER A 53 7.59 -13.17 13.36
CA SER A 53 8.48 -14.19 12.79
C SER A 53 9.32 -13.64 11.63
N LEU A 54 8.78 -12.67 10.88
CA LEU A 54 9.50 -11.97 9.83
C LEU A 54 10.42 -10.86 10.35
N ALA A 55 10.12 -10.24 11.49
CA ALA A 55 11.00 -9.24 12.11
C ALA A 55 12.32 -9.86 12.63
N GLY A 56 12.29 -11.15 12.98
CA GLY A 56 13.45 -11.92 13.45
C GLY A 56 14.35 -12.51 12.36
N SER A 57 13.98 -12.43 11.07
CA SER A 57 14.86 -12.88 10.00
C SER A 57 15.86 -11.77 9.64
N ASP A 58 17.15 -11.96 9.97
CA ASP A 58 18.20 -10.99 9.65
C ASP A 58 18.46 -10.85 8.14
N GLU A 59 17.98 -11.83 7.37
CA GLU A 59 18.03 -11.82 5.93
C GLU A 59 16.62 -11.73 5.35
N PHE A 60 16.28 -10.55 4.86
CA PHE A 60 15.21 -10.43 3.89
C PHE A 60 15.73 -10.75 2.52
N CYS A 61 15.18 -11.81 1.92
CA CYS A 61 15.49 -12.24 0.59
C CYS A 61 14.28 -12.07 -0.33
N GLU A 62 14.48 -12.34 -1.60
CA GLU A 62 13.45 -12.23 -2.64
C GLU A 62 12.16 -13.01 -2.32
N ASN A 63 12.29 -14.09 -1.56
CA ASN A 63 11.17 -14.94 -1.16
C ASN A 63 10.22 -14.22 -0.20
N THR A 64 10.75 -13.52 0.80
CA THR A 64 9.92 -12.77 1.75
C THR A 64 9.16 -11.64 1.05
N ALA A 65 9.76 -10.95 0.07
CA ALA A 65 9.06 -9.95 -0.76
C ALA A 65 7.90 -10.53 -1.58
N LYS A 66 8.08 -11.74 -2.13
CA LYS A 66 7.02 -12.43 -2.89
C LYS A 66 5.84 -12.79 -1.97
N VAL A 67 6.11 -13.26 -0.76
CA VAL A 67 5.07 -13.55 0.25
C VAL A 67 4.28 -12.29 0.60
N TRP A 68 4.97 -11.17 0.84
CA TRP A 68 4.31 -9.88 1.08
C TRP A 68 3.45 -9.43 -0.09
N THR A 69 3.97 -9.48 -1.31
CA THR A 69 3.23 -9.07 -2.51
C THR A 69 1.95 -9.91 -2.67
N GLY A 70 2.07 -11.23 -2.54
CA GLY A 70 0.92 -12.14 -2.61
C GLY A 70 -0.08 -11.92 -1.49
N PHE A 71 0.37 -11.66 -0.26
CA PHE A 71 -0.51 -11.31 0.85
C PHE A 71 -1.31 -10.04 0.55
N PHE A 72 -0.68 -8.97 0.05
CA PHE A 72 -1.39 -7.72 -0.27
C PHE A 72 -2.35 -7.89 -1.44
N GLU A 73 -1.92 -8.57 -2.52
CA GLU A 73 -2.81 -8.92 -3.61
C GLU A 73 -4.04 -9.67 -3.10
N LEU A 74 -3.88 -10.69 -2.26
CA LEU A 74 -5.01 -11.46 -1.72
C LEU A 74 -5.87 -10.66 -0.74
N THR A 75 -5.24 -9.88 0.15
CA THR A 75 -5.90 -9.09 1.19
C THR A 75 -6.76 -7.99 0.56
N PHE A 76 -6.35 -7.45 -0.59
CA PHE A 76 -6.96 -6.26 -1.20
C PHE A 76 -7.62 -6.50 -2.58
N ALA A 77 -7.49 -7.69 -3.20
CA ALA A 77 -8.08 -7.92 -4.53
C ALA A 77 -9.60 -8.18 -4.56
N ARG A 78 -10.21 -8.64 -3.46
CA ARG A 78 -11.64 -8.99 -3.39
C ARG A 78 -12.45 -7.78 -2.92
N ASP A 79 -13.03 -7.08 -3.91
CA ASP A 79 -13.62 -5.75 -3.73
C ASP A 79 -14.95 -5.71 -2.95
N ASP A 80 -15.63 -6.85 -2.76
CA ASP A 80 -17.05 -6.90 -2.41
C ASP A 80 -17.36 -7.80 -1.19
N ASP A 81 -16.46 -7.86 -0.20
CA ASP A 81 -16.52 -8.84 0.89
C ASP A 81 -16.79 -8.17 2.25
N GLU A 82 -17.78 -8.66 3.00
CA GLU A 82 -18.18 -8.20 4.35
C GLU A 82 -16.99 -8.18 5.34
N ASN A 83 -15.93 -8.91 5.02
CA ASN A 83 -14.77 -9.14 5.88
C ASN A 83 -13.58 -8.26 5.54
N PHE A 84 -13.78 -7.31 4.63
CA PHE A 84 -12.82 -6.28 4.33
C PHE A 84 -12.52 -5.38 5.55
N ALA A 85 -13.55 -4.95 6.28
CA ALA A 85 -13.39 -4.12 7.47
C ALA A 85 -12.61 -4.83 8.59
N ARG A 86 -12.89 -6.13 8.80
CA ARG A 86 -12.19 -6.97 9.80
C ARG A 86 -10.69 -7.09 9.51
N ARG A 87 -10.32 -7.35 8.25
CA ARG A 87 -8.91 -7.38 7.82
C ARG A 87 -8.18 -6.08 8.10
N LEU A 88 -8.80 -4.95 7.78
CA LEU A 88 -8.21 -3.64 8.04
C LEU A 88 -7.98 -3.39 9.52
N GLN A 89 -8.92 -3.77 10.38
CA GLN A 89 -8.75 -3.62 11.83
C GLN A 89 -7.59 -4.46 12.36
N ILE A 90 -7.43 -5.70 11.88
CA ILE A 90 -6.30 -6.56 12.26
C ILE A 90 -4.98 -5.91 11.85
N LEU A 91 -4.88 -5.44 10.60
CA LEU A 91 -3.67 -4.78 10.12
C LEU A 91 -3.39 -3.45 10.82
N GLN A 92 -4.43 -2.68 11.13
CA GLN A 92 -4.31 -1.44 11.89
C GLN A 92 -3.72 -1.72 13.28
N LYS A 93 -4.28 -2.68 14.04
CA LYS A 93 -3.75 -3.05 15.37
C LYS A 93 -2.28 -3.48 15.31
N ALA A 94 -1.91 -4.26 14.28
CA ALA A 94 -0.52 -4.66 14.05
C ALA A 94 0.37 -3.44 13.75
N GLY A 95 -0.11 -2.50 12.94
CA GLY A 95 0.56 -1.24 12.64
C GLY A 95 0.74 -0.33 13.86
N GLU A 96 -0.28 -0.22 14.71
CA GLU A 96 -0.21 0.53 15.97
C GLU A 96 0.84 -0.06 16.91
N LYS A 97 0.85 -1.40 17.08
CA LYS A 97 1.86 -2.10 17.90
C LYS A 97 3.27 -1.87 17.36
N GLN A 98 3.46 -1.93 16.05
CA GLN A 98 4.75 -1.66 15.43
C GLN A 98 5.17 -0.19 15.59
N SER A 99 4.23 0.75 15.46
CA SER A 99 4.48 2.18 15.69
C SER A 99 4.98 2.42 17.11
N ALA A 100 4.32 1.84 18.10
CA ALA A 100 4.69 1.95 19.52
C ALA A 100 6.04 1.30 19.85
N ALA A 101 6.44 0.26 19.10
CA ALA A 101 7.73 -0.40 19.26
C ALA A 101 8.91 0.38 18.62
N ILE A 102 8.63 1.39 17.80
CA ILE A 102 9.65 2.26 17.22
C ILE A 102 9.94 3.38 18.20
N ALA A 103 11.15 3.41 18.77
CA ALA A 103 11.60 4.48 19.65
C ALA A 103 11.43 5.87 18.98
N PRO A 104 10.97 6.90 19.72
CA PRO A 104 10.92 8.26 19.21
C PRO A 104 12.35 8.81 19.13
N GLU A 105 12.85 9.05 17.91
CA GLU A 105 14.14 9.70 17.64
C GLU A 105 13.93 10.97 16.82
N GLU A 106 14.69 12.02 17.13
CA GLU A 106 14.78 13.27 16.35
C GLU A 106 15.92 13.19 15.31
N ALA A 107 15.59 13.35 14.02
CA ALA A 107 16.24 14.24 13.04
C ALA A 107 15.72 14.03 11.59
N ALA A 108 15.13 15.10 11.01
CA ALA A 108 15.08 15.59 9.61
C ALA A 108 15.29 14.67 8.37
N HIS A 109 14.87 13.39 8.39
CA HIS A 109 15.11 12.35 7.37
C HIS A 109 16.50 11.73 7.41
N GLY A 110 16.63 10.65 8.19
CA GLY A 110 17.85 9.86 8.30
C GLY A 110 17.57 8.44 8.77
N CYS A 111 17.76 7.47 7.87
CA CYS A 111 17.65 6.00 8.03
C CYS A 111 16.29 5.32 7.78
N ARG A 112 15.13 5.99 7.86
CA ARG A 112 13.80 5.34 7.65
C ARG A 112 12.80 6.17 6.81
N PRO A 113 13.15 6.47 5.55
CA PRO A 113 12.38 7.40 4.72
C PRO A 113 10.91 6.98 4.50
N PHE A 114 10.61 5.68 4.37
CA PHE A 114 9.23 5.25 4.11
C PHE A 114 8.37 5.30 5.39
N THR A 115 8.90 4.81 6.51
CA THR A 115 8.19 4.84 7.79
C THR A 115 7.95 6.27 8.24
N GLU A 116 8.92 7.16 8.08
CA GLU A 116 8.77 8.58 8.42
C GLU A 116 7.67 9.24 7.59
N HIS A 117 7.69 9.05 6.27
CA HIS A 117 6.65 9.60 5.38
C HIS A 117 5.24 9.13 5.77
N VAL A 118 5.05 7.83 6.05
CA VAL A 118 3.74 7.32 6.48
C VAL A 118 3.35 7.82 7.88
N LYS A 119 4.31 7.97 8.82
CA LYS A 119 4.04 8.55 10.14
C LYS A 119 3.63 10.02 10.05
N GLU A 120 4.26 10.79 9.17
CA GLU A 120 3.87 12.18 8.91
C GLU A 120 2.46 12.26 8.33
N ALA A 121 2.13 11.40 7.37
CA ALA A 121 0.78 11.29 6.82
C ALA A 121 -0.25 10.96 7.92
N ILE A 122 0.01 9.94 8.74
CA ILE A 122 -0.85 9.58 9.88
C ILE A 122 -1.04 10.77 10.83
N LYS A 123 0.03 11.48 11.16
CA LYS A 123 -0.01 12.64 12.05
C LYS A 123 -0.88 13.75 11.48
N VAL A 124 -0.69 14.10 10.21
CA VAL A 124 -1.50 15.10 9.49
C VAL A 124 -2.97 14.67 9.47
N ASN A 125 -3.25 13.44 9.05
CA ASN A 125 -4.62 12.96 8.87
C ASN A 125 -5.36 12.80 10.20
N SER A 126 -4.66 12.35 11.24
CA SER A 126 -5.21 12.28 12.59
C SER A 126 -5.55 13.67 13.13
N ALA A 127 -4.68 14.66 12.90
CA ALA A 127 -4.94 16.05 13.31
C ALA A 127 -6.12 16.68 12.55
N ARG A 128 -6.27 16.37 11.26
CA ARG A 128 -7.33 16.94 10.40
C ARG A 128 -8.68 16.21 10.52
N LYS A 129 -8.69 14.98 11.03
CA LYS A 129 -9.91 14.20 11.30
C LYS A 129 -10.92 15.00 12.13
N ASP A 130 -10.48 15.65 13.20
CA ASP A 130 -11.37 16.40 14.09
C ASP A 130 -11.94 17.65 13.41
N TYR A 131 -11.13 18.33 12.61
CA TYR A 131 -11.58 19.45 11.78
C TYR A 131 -12.67 19.00 10.81
N TYR A 132 -12.42 17.96 10.01
CA TYR A 132 -13.38 17.47 9.02
C TYR A 132 -14.66 16.99 9.67
N SER A 133 -14.55 16.25 10.78
CA SER A 133 -15.70 15.78 11.56
C SER A 133 -16.56 16.95 12.03
N ARG A 134 -15.93 18.02 12.55
CA ARG A 134 -16.66 19.21 13.03
C ARG A 134 -17.41 19.91 11.91
N VAL A 135 -16.76 20.19 10.78
CA VAL A 135 -17.40 20.90 9.65
C VAL A 135 -18.44 20.05 8.91
N SER A 136 -18.43 18.73 9.10
CA SER A 136 -19.39 17.81 8.51
C SER A 136 -20.43 17.27 9.50
N ASN A 137 -20.51 17.78 10.74
CA ASN A 137 -21.34 17.22 11.81
C ASN A 137 -21.16 15.69 12.00
N GLY A 138 -19.92 15.21 11.97
CA GLY A 138 -19.53 13.81 12.16
C GLY A 138 -19.56 12.95 10.89
N ALA A 139 -20.14 13.43 9.79
CA ALA A 139 -20.33 12.60 8.59
C ALA A 139 -19.02 12.08 7.94
N THR A 140 -17.89 12.78 8.06
CA THR A 140 -16.59 12.32 7.51
C THR A 140 -15.89 11.28 8.37
N HIS A 141 -16.36 11.00 9.59
CA HIS A 141 -15.64 10.19 10.56
C HIS A 141 -15.22 8.81 10.02
N ASN A 142 -16.12 8.15 9.30
CA ASN A 142 -15.87 6.82 8.73
C ASN A 142 -14.81 6.86 7.61
N VAL A 143 -14.75 7.94 6.83
CA VAL A 143 -13.74 8.09 5.78
C VAL A 143 -12.37 8.34 6.39
N SER A 144 -12.29 9.23 7.40
CA SER A 144 -11.04 9.45 8.12
C SER A 144 -10.56 8.20 8.85
N LEU A 145 -11.46 7.45 9.50
CA LEU A 145 -11.11 6.18 10.13
C LEU A 145 -10.58 5.20 9.10
N LEU A 146 -11.31 4.95 8.01
CA LEU A 146 -10.87 4.04 6.96
C LEU A 146 -9.49 4.42 6.43
N TYR A 147 -9.29 5.71 6.12
CA TYR A 147 -8.03 6.18 5.55
C TYR A 147 -6.87 6.04 6.54
N THR A 148 -7.05 6.50 7.78
CA THR A 148 -6.02 6.35 8.82
C THR A 148 -5.73 4.88 9.16
N SER A 149 -6.75 4.00 9.17
CA SER A 149 -6.55 2.55 9.33
C SER A 149 -5.67 1.96 8.22
N LEU A 150 -5.86 2.43 6.98
CA LEU A 150 -5.02 2.01 5.85
C LEU A 150 -3.56 2.48 6.05
N GLU A 151 -3.34 3.69 6.52
CA GLU A 151 -1.99 4.19 6.78
C GLU A 151 -1.31 3.40 7.89
N TYR A 152 -2.00 3.13 9.00
CA TYR A 152 -1.48 2.26 10.07
C TYR A 152 -1.15 0.86 9.53
N SER A 153 -2.01 0.29 8.68
CA SER A 153 -1.78 -1.03 8.08
C SER A 153 -0.46 -1.13 7.28
N LEU A 154 0.06 0.00 6.80
CA LEU A 154 1.32 0.06 6.05
C LEU A 154 2.55 0.13 6.96
N LEU A 155 2.44 0.55 8.22
CA LEU A 155 3.61 0.74 9.08
C LEU A 155 4.53 -0.48 9.20
N PRO A 156 4.02 -1.72 9.39
CA PRO A 156 4.90 -2.89 9.44
C PRO A 156 5.70 -3.10 8.15
N LEU A 157 5.08 -2.84 7.00
CA LEU A 157 5.76 -2.91 5.72
C LEU A 157 6.77 -1.80 5.53
N THR A 158 6.45 -0.58 5.95
CA THR A 158 7.36 0.56 5.77
C THR A 158 8.66 0.30 6.52
N ALA A 159 8.57 -0.15 7.77
CA ALA A 159 9.74 -0.47 8.59
C ALA A 159 10.57 -1.60 7.98
N PHE A 160 9.87 -2.56 7.37
CA PHE A 160 10.48 -3.65 6.64
C PHE A 160 11.28 -3.14 5.40
N PHE A 161 10.66 -2.34 4.54
CA PHE A 161 11.31 -1.77 3.35
C PHE A 161 12.46 -0.82 3.71
N ASP A 162 12.34 -0.04 4.79
CA ASP A 162 13.43 0.80 5.28
C ASP A 162 14.62 -0.02 5.77
N ARG A 163 14.40 -1.13 6.49
CA ARG A 163 15.48 -2.05 6.87
C ARG A 163 16.17 -2.67 5.66
N TRP A 164 15.43 -2.97 4.59
CA TRP A 164 16.02 -3.47 3.34
C TRP A 164 16.79 -2.38 2.60
N ALA A 165 16.25 -1.17 2.51
CA ALA A 165 16.90 -0.01 1.92
C ALA A 165 18.20 0.34 2.66
N LEU A 166 18.24 0.18 4.00
CA LEU A 166 19.43 0.42 4.81
C LEU A 166 20.64 -0.39 4.35
N LYS A 167 20.44 -1.65 3.95
CA LYS A 167 21.53 -2.50 3.41
C LYS A 167 22.17 -1.89 2.15
N PHE A 168 21.36 -1.30 1.28
CA PHE A 168 21.84 -0.61 0.08
C PHE A 168 22.47 0.74 0.41
N ASN A 169 21.85 1.49 1.33
CA ASN A 169 22.35 2.80 1.77
C ASN A 169 23.73 2.68 2.45
N GLN A 170 23.95 1.65 3.27
CA GLN A 170 25.27 1.33 3.86
C GLN A 170 26.32 0.98 2.81
N ALA A 171 25.91 0.49 1.64
CA ALA A 171 26.77 0.23 0.49
C ALA A 171 26.89 1.44 -0.47
N GLY A 172 26.42 2.62 -0.06
CA GLY A 172 26.50 3.86 -0.85
C GLY A 172 25.45 3.99 -1.96
N ILE A 173 24.40 3.17 -1.97
CA ILE A 173 23.34 3.19 -2.98
C ILE A 173 22.08 3.84 -2.37
N PRO A 174 21.62 5.01 -2.86
CA PRO A 174 20.58 5.81 -2.20
C PRO A 174 19.15 5.30 -2.51
N VAL A 175 18.79 4.16 -1.94
CA VAL A 175 17.46 3.55 -2.09
C VAL A 175 16.45 4.25 -1.17
N LEU A 176 15.22 4.51 -1.68
CA LEU A 176 14.13 5.25 -1.01
C LEU A 176 14.36 6.74 -0.73
N GLN A 177 15.59 7.23 -0.82
CA GLN A 177 15.93 8.62 -0.47
C GLN A 177 15.25 9.68 -1.35
N ASN A 178 14.76 9.30 -2.54
CA ASN A 178 14.12 10.22 -3.49
C ASN A 178 12.72 9.74 -3.91
N ASP A 179 12.13 8.79 -3.19
CA ASP A 179 10.84 8.17 -3.53
C ASP A 179 9.65 8.80 -2.79
N PHE A 180 9.92 9.66 -1.80
CA PHE A 180 8.90 10.33 -0.99
C PHE A 180 9.06 11.84 -1.06
N VAL A 181 7.92 12.53 -0.89
CA VAL A 181 7.85 13.99 -0.82
C VAL A 181 7.46 14.36 0.61
N SER A 182 7.98 15.48 1.09
CA SER A 182 7.62 16.02 2.40
C SER A 182 6.12 16.30 2.48
N MET A 183 5.54 16.03 3.66
CA MET A 183 4.17 16.37 4.01
C MET A 183 4.00 17.84 4.44
N ASP A 184 5.07 18.64 4.45
CA ASP A 184 5.03 20.05 4.87
C ASP A 184 4.26 20.93 3.89
N ASP A 185 4.33 20.61 2.59
CA ASP A 185 3.75 21.41 1.50
C ASP A 185 2.34 20.92 1.09
N ILE A 186 1.50 20.62 2.08
CA ILE A 186 0.09 20.27 1.85
C ILE A 186 -0.83 21.48 1.95
N ALA A 187 -1.96 21.42 1.24
CA ALA A 187 -2.94 22.51 1.28
C ALA A 187 -3.55 22.66 2.69
N PRO A 188 -3.96 23.88 3.10
CA PRO A 188 -4.73 24.06 4.34
C PRO A 188 -6.01 23.22 4.36
N ALA A 189 -6.42 22.74 5.52
CA ALA A 189 -7.59 21.87 5.67
C ALA A 189 -8.89 22.56 5.20
N GLU A 190 -8.97 23.89 5.37
CA GLU A 190 -10.08 24.77 5.03
C GLU A 190 -10.20 25.04 3.52
N LYS A 191 -9.15 24.73 2.73
CA LYS A 191 -9.16 25.01 1.30
C LYS A 191 -10.30 24.26 0.62
N GLN A 192 -11.16 24.99 -0.07
CA GLN A 192 -12.27 24.35 -0.77
C GLN A 192 -11.75 23.56 -1.98
N PRO A 193 -12.26 22.33 -2.22
CA PRO A 193 -11.87 21.54 -3.36
C PRO A 193 -12.35 22.22 -4.66
N LEU A 194 -11.46 22.28 -5.65
CA LEU A 194 -11.73 22.89 -6.96
C LEU A 194 -12.87 22.19 -7.71
N ARG A 195 -12.90 20.86 -7.60
CA ARG A 195 -13.87 19.96 -8.24
C ARG A 195 -14.80 19.39 -7.19
N ARG A 196 -16.10 19.39 -7.48
CA ARG A 196 -17.19 19.07 -6.52
C ARG A 196 -18.17 18.01 -7.03
N GLY A 197 -17.99 17.58 -8.27
CA GLY A 197 -18.74 16.49 -8.88
C GLY A 197 -18.31 15.13 -8.34
N MET A 198 -19.00 14.11 -8.80
CA MET A 198 -18.83 12.73 -8.35
C MET A 198 -18.87 11.79 -9.55
N LEU A 199 -18.20 10.64 -9.43
CA LEU A 199 -18.33 9.59 -10.43
C LEU A 199 -19.71 8.94 -10.35
N ASP A 200 -20.40 8.91 -11.48
CA ASP A 200 -21.60 8.11 -11.67
C ASP A 200 -21.27 6.60 -11.76
N ARG A 201 -22.29 5.75 -11.92
CA ARG A 201 -22.09 4.30 -12.03
C ARG A 201 -21.19 3.92 -13.21
N GLY A 202 -21.30 4.65 -14.33
CA GLY A 202 -20.48 4.43 -15.53
C GLY A 202 -19.01 4.77 -15.26
N GLY A 203 -18.75 5.94 -14.69
CA GLY A 203 -17.42 6.44 -14.33
C GLY A 203 -16.74 5.55 -13.30
N ARG A 204 -17.46 5.08 -12.27
CA ARG A 204 -16.93 4.09 -11.30
C ARG A 204 -16.55 2.77 -11.96
N LYS A 205 -17.36 2.29 -12.91
CA LYS A 205 -17.05 1.07 -13.68
C LYS A 205 -15.82 1.28 -14.57
N GLN A 206 -15.70 2.44 -15.19
CA GLN A 206 -14.54 2.82 -16.00
C GLN A 206 -13.27 2.87 -15.15
N LEU A 207 -13.29 3.62 -14.03
CA LEU A 207 -12.18 3.70 -13.06
C LEU A 207 -11.71 2.31 -12.64
N ARG A 208 -12.63 1.44 -12.21
CA ARG A 208 -12.30 0.08 -11.77
C ARG A 208 -11.60 -0.75 -12.84
N ARG A 209 -12.09 -0.69 -14.09
CA ARG A 209 -11.49 -1.44 -15.22
C ARG A 209 -10.08 -0.92 -15.54
N MET A 210 -9.95 0.41 -15.59
CA MET A 210 -8.66 1.07 -15.85
C MET A 210 -7.64 0.72 -14.78
N LEU A 211 -7.98 0.87 -13.49
CA LEU A 211 -7.08 0.52 -12.39
C LEU A 211 -6.72 -0.97 -12.36
N ARG A 212 -7.67 -1.86 -12.67
CA ARG A 212 -7.37 -3.30 -12.77
C ARG A 212 -6.40 -3.59 -13.92
N SER A 213 -6.61 -2.97 -15.08
CA SER A 213 -5.71 -3.14 -16.24
C SER A 213 -4.33 -2.59 -15.95
N TRP A 214 -4.26 -1.37 -15.40
CA TRP A 214 -3.01 -0.74 -15.00
C TRP A 214 -2.27 -1.58 -13.95
N GLN A 215 -2.94 -2.00 -12.88
CA GLN A 215 -2.36 -2.82 -11.81
C GLN A 215 -1.71 -4.09 -12.38
N TRP A 216 -2.43 -4.81 -13.24
CA TRP A 216 -1.90 -6.04 -13.83
C TRP A 216 -0.72 -5.79 -14.76
N LYS A 217 -0.81 -4.77 -15.64
CA LYS A 217 0.28 -4.43 -16.58
C LYS A 217 1.53 -3.95 -15.83
N SER A 218 1.36 -3.09 -14.82
CA SER A 218 2.45 -2.55 -14.01
C SER A 218 3.10 -3.64 -13.17
N ALA A 219 2.32 -4.54 -12.57
CA ALA A 219 2.87 -5.70 -11.84
C ALA A 219 3.65 -6.63 -12.79
N LEU A 220 3.15 -6.89 -14.00
CA LEU A 220 3.85 -7.68 -14.99
C LEU A 220 5.16 -7.01 -15.45
N ALA A 221 5.14 -5.71 -15.76
CA ALA A 221 6.33 -4.96 -16.13
C ALA A 221 7.36 -4.95 -14.99
N ALA A 222 6.94 -4.65 -13.75
CA ALA A 222 7.79 -4.68 -12.57
C ALA A 222 8.39 -6.08 -12.35
N SER A 223 7.61 -7.16 -12.51
CA SER A 223 8.12 -8.53 -12.38
C SER A 223 9.23 -8.87 -13.36
N ARG A 224 9.23 -8.23 -14.54
CA ARG A 224 10.26 -8.33 -15.57
C ARG A 224 11.40 -7.32 -15.39
N LYS A 225 11.35 -6.51 -14.32
CA LYS A 225 12.27 -5.39 -14.05
C LYS A 225 12.28 -4.35 -15.17
N ASP A 226 11.17 -4.23 -15.89
CA ASP A 226 10.94 -3.22 -16.92
C ASP A 226 10.41 -1.94 -16.26
N PHE A 227 11.31 -1.23 -15.58
CA PHE A 227 10.94 -0.03 -14.83
C PHE A 227 10.52 1.13 -15.75
N LEU A 228 11.13 1.25 -16.93
CA LEU A 228 10.69 2.19 -17.95
C LEU A 228 9.25 1.88 -18.40
N GLY A 229 8.92 0.61 -18.61
CA GLY A 229 7.54 0.18 -18.89
C GLY A 229 6.56 0.58 -17.79
N VAL A 230 6.92 0.40 -16.52
CA VAL A 230 6.09 0.86 -15.38
C VAL A 230 5.90 2.38 -15.41
N GLN A 231 6.95 3.16 -15.69
CA GLN A 231 6.88 4.61 -15.80
C GLN A 231 5.89 5.05 -16.88
N LEU A 232 5.99 4.48 -18.08
CA LEU A 232 5.08 4.80 -19.20
C LEU A 232 3.63 4.39 -18.90
N LEU A 233 3.43 3.26 -18.21
CA LEU A 233 2.11 2.83 -17.76
C LEU A 233 1.52 3.80 -16.72
N ALA A 234 2.33 4.32 -15.79
CA ALA A 234 1.91 5.33 -14.83
C ALA A 234 1.49 6.63 -15.53
N MET A 235 2.31 7.17 -16.45
CA MET A 235 1.97 8.38 -17.22
C MET A 235 0.65 8.25 -17.98
N ASN A 236 0.43 7.11 -18.66
CA ASN A 236 -0.82 6.84 -19.37
C ASN A 236 -2.02 6.77 -18.40
N ALA A 237 -1.86 6.09 -17.27
CA ALA A 237 -2.92 6.01 -16.26
C ALA A 237 -3.25 7.37 -15.64
N LEU A 238 -2.24 8.22 -15.38
CA LEU A 238 -2.44 9.59 -14.91
C LEU A 238 -3.22 10.42 -15.94
N HIS A 239 -2.87 10.31 -17.21
CA HIS A 239 -3.62 10.97 -18.28
C HIS A 239 -5.10 10.54 -18.25
N GLU A 240 -5.37 9.24 -18.24
CA GLU A 240 -6.75 8.72 -18.21
C GLU A 240 -7.51 9.13 -16.92
N LEU A 241 -6.86 9.10 -15.76
CA LEU A 241 -7.42 9.57 -14.49
C LEU A 241 -7.79 11.05 -14.53
N ARG A 242 -6.91 11.91 -15.08
CA ARG A 242 -7.16 13.35 -15.22
C ARG A 242 -8.31 13.61 -16.20
N GLN A 243 -8.40 12.88 -17.30
CA GLN A 243 -9.56 12.96 -18.19
C GLN A 243 -10.87 12.58 -17.47
N LEU A 244 -10.81 11.59 -16.58
CA LEU A 244 -11.96 11.19 -15.77
C LEU A 244 -12.34 12.28 -14.75
N GLU A 245 -11.38 12.86 -14.03
CA GLU A 245 -11.60 14.00 -13.12
C GLU A 245 -12.26 15.19 -13.84
N LEU A 246 -11.78 15.53 -15.05
CA LEU A 246 -12.30 16.63 -15.84
C LEU A 246 -13.73 16.36 -16.32
N ARG A 247 -13.98 15.17 -16.88
CA ARG A 247 -15.30 14.77 -17.39
C ARG A 247 -16.37 14.80 -16.32
N TYR A 248 -16.05 14.29 -15.12
CA TYR A 248 -16.99 14.18 -14.01
C TYR A 248 -16.91 15.35 -13.02
N LYS A 249 -15.98 16.28 -13.24
CA LYS A 249 -15.66 17.39 -12.34
C LYS A 249 -15.46 16.91 -10.90
N CYS A 250 -14.84 15.75 -10.71
CA CYS A 250 -14.59 15.12 -9.40
C CYS A 250 -13.09 15.09 -9.07
N HIS A 251 -12.75 14.69 -7.84
CA HIS A 251 -11.37 14.40 -7.46
C HIS A 251 -11.13 12.89 -7.32
N LEU A 252 -9.92 12.49 -7.69
CA LEU A 252 -9.33 11.15 -7.54
C LEU A 252 -7.92 11.28 -6.92
N ALA A 253 -7.77 12.20 -5.97
CA ALA A 253 -6.48 12.68 -5.48
C ALA A 253 -5.60 11.57 -4.91
N LEU A 254 -6.17 10.66 -4.12
CA LEU A 254 -5.40 9.56 -3.54
C LEU A 254 -4.99 8.55 -4.61
N THR A 255 -5.89 8.21 -5.52
CA THR A 255 -5.59 7.34 -6.67
C THR A 255 -4.46 7.91 -7.52
N LEU A 256 -4.53 9.21 -7.84
CA LEU A 256 -3.49 9.93 -8.58
C LEU A 256 -2.17 9.90 -7.82
N HIS A 257 -2.18 10.25 -6.54
CA HIS A 257 -0.99 10.24 -5.68
C HIS A 257 -0.29 8.87 -5.66
N PHE A 258 -1.06 7.77 -5.57
CA PHE A 258 -0.48 6.42 -5.64
C PHE A 258 0.12 6.09 -7.02
N VAL A 259 -0.53 6.49 -8.11
CA VAL A 259 0.00 6.25 -9.46
C VAL A 259 1.23 7.11 -9.73
N GLU A 260 1.25 8.36 -9.25
CA GLU A 260 2.41 9.26 -9.28
C GLU A 260 3.58 8.67 -8.46
N SER A 261 3.32 8.13 -7.27
CA SER A 261 4.32 7.47 -6.43
C SER A 261 4.93 6.23 -7.11
N VAL A 262 4.09 5.39 -7.74
CA VAL A 262 4.57 4.22 -8.51
C VAL A 262 5.45 4.66 -9.68
N GLY A 263 5.03 5.72 -10.40
CA GLY A 263 5.80 6.29 -11.49
C GLY A 263 7.15 6.84 -11.04
N LEU A 264 7.17 7.59 -9.93
CA LEU A 264 8.39 8.13 -9.32
C LEU A 264 9.34 7.01 -8.92
N ALA A 265 8.83 5.99 -8.22
CA ALA A 265 9.59 4.82 -7.81
C ALA A 265 10.18 4.08 -9.01
N ALA A 266 9.41 3.93 -10.09
CA ALA A 266 9.90 3.32 -11.33
C ALA A 266 11.01 4.14 -12.01
N ARG A 267 10.88 5.48 -12.05
CA ARG A 267 11.92 6.38 -12.57
C ARG A 267 13.21 6.26 -11.77
N ASN A 268 13.10 6.23 -10.43
CA ASN A 268 14.25 6.05 -9.55
C ASN A 268 14.86 4.65 -9.68
N ALA A 269 14.03 3.62 -9.82
CA ALA A 269 14.46 2.25 -10.05
C ALA A 269 15.28 2.11 -11.34
N ASP A 270 14.81 2.67 -12.46
CA ASP A 270 15.54 2.64 -13.73
C ASP A 270 16.91 3.31 -13.62
N ARG A 271 16.95 4.53 -13.04
CA ARG A 271 18.20 5.27 -12.80
C ARG A 271 19.20 4.47 -11.94
N LEU A 272 18.74 3.94 -10.82
CA LEU A 272 19.60 3.19 -9.90
C LEU A 272 20.02 1.84 -10.48
N SER A 273 19.16 1.20 -11.27
CA SER A 273 19.46 -0.04 -11.98
C SER A 273 20.64 0.14 -12.93
N GLN A 274 20.64 1.24 -13.71
CA GLN A 274 21.71 1.59 -14.63
C GLN A 274 23.00 1.97 -13.88
N GLN A 275 22.89 2.80 -12.83
CA GLN A 275 24.06 3.31 -12.09
C GLN A 275 24.76 2.23 -11.25
N PHE A 276 24.00 1.27 -10.70
CA PHE A 276 24.51 0.30 -9.73
C PHE A 276 24.38 -1.14 -10.20
N ALA A 277 24.51 -1.37 -11.51
CA ALA A 277 24.55 -2.70 -12.13
C ALA A 277 23.41 -3.62 -11.64
N ARG A 278 22.17 -3.09 -11.63
CA ARG A 278 20.94 -3.82 -11.30
C ARG A 278 20.81 -4.33 -9.86
N ARG A 279 21.71 -3.92 -8.95
CA ARG A 279 21.71 -4.39 -7.56
C ARG A 279 20.42 -4.07 -6.80
N THR A 280 19.71 -3.02 -7.18
CA THR A 280 18.48 -2.55 -6.54
C THR A 280 17.20 -3.08 -7.21
N ASP A 281 17.29 -3.81 -8.32
CA ASP A 281 16.12 -4.17 -9.12
C ASP A 281 15.10 -5.00 -8.34
N ASN A 282 15.58 -5.94 -7.53
CA ASN A 282 14.70 -6.79 -6.72
C ASN A 282 13.96 -5.99 -5.64
N PHE A 283 14.63 -4.99 -5.07
CA PHE A 283 14.02 -4.04 -4.13
C PHE A 283 12.88 -3.29 -4.81
N TYR A 284 13.17 -2.62 -5.91
CA TYR A 284 12.16 -1.79 -6.59
C TYR A 284 11.06 -2.59 -7.24
N ARG A 285 11.34 -3.80 -7.75
CA ARG A 285 10.30 -4.74 -8.20
C ARG A 285 9.27 -4.98 -7.10
N ALA A 286 9.73 -5.30 -5.89
CA ALA A 286 8.85 -5.58 -4.75
C ALA A 286 8.14 -4.31 -4.25
N PHE A 287 8.86 -3.19 -4.17
CA PHE A 287 8.32 -1.91 -3.73
C PHE A 287 7.21 -1.39 -4.66
N ILE A 288 7.44 -1.44 -5.97
CA ILE A 288 6.44 -1.08 -6.99
C ILE A 288 5.25 -2.03 -6.94
N ALA A 289 5.48 -3.34 -6.82
CA ALA A 289 4.38 -4.31 -6.72
C ALA A 289 3.50 -4.04 -5.50
N LEU A 290 4.11 -3.74 -4.35
CA LEU A 290 3.39 -3.34 -3.13
C LEU A 290 2.50 -2.12 -3.39
N GLN A 291 3.06 -1.00 -3.87
CA GLN A 291 2.29 0.21 -4.11
C GLN A 291 1.17 -0.01 -5.14
N THR A 292 1.47 -0.75 -6.21
CA THR A 292 0.50 -1.06 -7.28
C THR A 292 -0.67 -1.91 -6.74
N SER A 293 -0.42 -2.81 -5.78
CA SER A 293 -1.46 -3.66 -5.19
C SER A 293 -2.51 -2.87 -4.41
N GLY A 294 -2.13 -1.74 -3.80
CA GLY A 294 -3.01 -0.91 -2.97
C GLY A 294 -3.95 0.01 -3.76
N VAL A 295 -3.65 0.32 -5.03
CA VAL A 295 -4.32 1.41 -5.77
C VAL A 295 -5.85 1.31 -5.81
N ARG A 296 -6.40 0.10 -5.97
CA ARG A 296 -7.86 -0.12 -6.05
C ARG A 296 -8.54 0.19 -4.73
N LEU A 297 -7.87 -0.16 -3.63
CA LEU A 297 -8.38 0.12 -2.32
C LEU A 297 -8.37 1.61 -2.01
N PHE A 298 -7.25 2.29 -2.29
CA PHE A 298 -7.16 3.73 -2.11
C PHE A 298 -8.16 4.49 -2.98
N SER A 299 -8.49 3.99 -4.17
CA SER A 299 -9.57 4.58 -5.00
C SER A 299 -10.96 4.54 -4.33
N LYS A 300 -11.22 3.60 -3.43
CA LYS A 300 -12.48 3.59 -2.67
C LYS A 300 -12.55 4.76 -1.69
N VAL A 301 -11.42 5.18 -1.12
CA VAL A 301 -11.35 6.34 -0.24
C VAL A 301 -11.71 7.60 -1.03
N ASP A 302 -11.19 7.78 -2.24
CA ASP A 302 -11.59 8.90 -3.13
C ASP A 302 -13.10 8.89 -3.39
N LEU A 303 -13.68 7.72 -3.73
CA LEU A 303 -15.11 7.60 -3.99
C LEU A 303 -15.98 7.92 -2.77
N LEU A 304 -15.52 7.57 -1.57
CA LEU A 304 -16.18 7.89 -0.31
C LEU A 304 -15.99 9.36 0.10
N ALA A 305 -14.91 10.01 -0.35
CA ALA A 305 -14.63 11.41 -0.10
C ALA A 305 -15.47 12.36 -1.00
N GLN A 306 -15.81 11.92 -2.22
CA GLN A 306 -16.55 12.71 -3.23
C GLN A 306 -17.85 13.38 -2.75
N PRO A 307 -18.74 12.73 -1.96
CA PRO A 307 -19.90 13.41 -1.37
C PRO A 307 -19.52 14.63 -0.53
N PHE A 308 -18.42 14.57 0.22
CA PHE A 308 -17.96 15.69 1.05
C PHE A 308 -17.32 16.80 0.22
N HIS A 309 -16.68 16.46 -0.90
CA HIS A 309 -16.18 17.45 -1.85
C HIS A 309 -17.32 18.30 -2.42
N SER A 310 -18.49 17.70 -2.65
CA SER A 310 -19.69 18.42 -3.09
C SER A 310 -20.15 19.49 -2.08
N ALA A 311 -19.93 19.23 -0.79
CA ALA A 311 -20.18 20.15 0.32
C ALA A 311 -19.02 21.14 0.57
N GLY A 312 -17.98 21.14 -0.27
CA GLY A 312 -16.83 22.04 -0.12
C GLY A 312 -15.80 21.59 0.92
N ILE A 313 -15.88 20.37 1.43
CA ILE A 313 -14.94 19.82 2.41
C ILE A 313 -13.80 19.13 1.65
N GLY A 314 -12.55 19.56 1.83
CA GLY A 314 -11.39 19.06 1.08
C GLY A 314 -10.72 17.80 1.64
N ILE A 315 -11.45 16.93 2.33
CA ILE A 315 -10.89 15.69 2.92
C ILE A 315 -10.15 14.86 1.86
N ILE A 316 -8.96 14.35 2.21
CA ILE A 316 -8.00 13.66 1.33
C ILE A 316 -7.32 14.58 0.33
N VAL A 317 -8.08 15.36 -0.44
CA VAL A 317 -7.55 16.26 -1.49
C VAL A 317 -6.56 17.29 -0.94
N ASN A 318 -6.80 17.80 0.26
CA ASN A 318 -5.90 18.78 0.89
C ASN A 318 -4.79 18.12 1.71
N ASP A 319 -4.85 16.82 1.91
CA ASP A 319 -4.01 16.08 2.87
C ASP A 319 -2.83 15.37 2.19
N LEU A 320 -2.72 15.50 0.86
CA LEU A 320 -1.71 14.84 0.04
C LEU A 320 -0.74 15.87 -0.54
N PRO A 321 0.59 15.65 -0.45
CA PRO A 321 1.56 16.49 -1.09
C PRO A 321 1.58 16.22 -2.60
N ALA A 322 1.99 17.23 -3.37
CA ALA A 322 2.19 17.08 -4.80
C ALA A 322 3.44 16.23 -5.08
N ILE A 323 3.29 15.16 -5.86
CA ILE A 323 4.43 14.34 -6.29
C ILE A 323 4.97 14.90 -7.61
N PRO A 324 6.29 15.18 -7.72
CA PRO A 324 6.91 15.67 -8.96
C PRO A 324 7.12 14.54 -9.98
N PHE A 325 6.01 13.98 -10.47
CA PHE A 325 5.95 12.97 -11.52
C PHE A 325 4.99 13.41 -12.63
N PRO A 326 5.44 13.49 -13.90
CA PRO A 326 4.66 14.04 -15.01
C PRO A 326 3.59 13.10 -15.59
#